data_AF-A0A7J7VSR6-F1
#
_entry.id   AF-A0A7J7VSR6-F1
#
_cell.length_a   1.000
_cell.length_b   1.000
_cell.length_c   1.000
_cell.angle_alpha   90.00
_cell.angle_beta   90.00
_cell.angle_gamma   90.00
#
_symmetry.space_group_name_H-M   'P 1'
#
loop_
_entity.id
_entity.type
_entity.pdbx_description
1 polymer ?
#
loop_
_entity_poly.entity_id
_entity_poly.type
_entity_poly.pdbx_seq_one_letter_code
_entity_poly.pdbx_strand_id
1 'polypeptide(L)'
;MALLTRVGESVKHVTGGYKLRSRPLEFAAIGEYLDTFALKLGTIDRIAQRIIKEEIEYLVELREYGPVYSTWSALEGELAEPLEGVSACIGNCSTALEELTDDMTEDFLPVLREYILYSDSMKSVLKKRDQVQAEYEAKLEAVALRREDRPKVPADVEKCQDRMECFNADLKADMERWQNNKRQDFRQLLMGMADKNIQYYEKCLMAWESIIPLLQEKQEAK
;
A
#
# COMPACT_ATOMS: atom_id res chain seq x y z
N MET A 1 -39.88 -26.77 -34.08
CA MET A 1 -39.15 -27.01 -32.82
C MET A 1 -37.67 -26.57 -32.85
N ALA A 2 -36.94 -26.67 -33.98
CA ALA A 2 -35.50 -26.33 -34.01
C ALA A 2 -35.15 -24.83 -33.84
N LEU A 3 -36.04 -23.90 -34.22
CA LEU A 3 -35.78 -22.45 -34.09
C LEU A 3 -35.81 -21.96 -32.64
N LEU A 4 -36.69 -22.54 -31.80
CA LEU A 4 -36.81 -22.16 -30.38
C LEU A 4 -35.60 -22.63 -29.56
N THR A 5 -35.00 -23.78 -29.90
CA THR A 5 -33.77 -24.28 -29.26
C THR A 5 -32.57 -23.38 -29.56
N ARG A 6 -32.45 -22.93 -30.82
CA ARG A 6 -31.37 -22.04 -31.27
C ARG A 6 -31.44 -20.66 -30.62
N VAL A 7 -32.65 -20.14 -30.43
CA VAL A 7 -32.89 -18.87 -29.73
C VAL A 7 -32.64 -19.02 -28.22
N GLY A 8 -33.03 -20.15 -27.61
CA GLY A 8 -32.75 -20.45 -26.20
C GLY A 8 -31.25 -20.59 -25.89
N GLU A 9 -30.47 -21.17 -26.81
CA GLU A 9 -29.01 -21.18 -26.73
C GLU A 9 -28.46 -19.76 -26.86
N SER A 10 -28.89 -18.97 -27.85
CA SER A 10 -28.41 -17.59 -28.04
C SER A 10 -28.74 -16.66 -26.86
N VAL A 11 -29.85 -16.87 -26.15
CA VAL A 11 -30.21 -16.08 -24.96
C VAL A 11 -29.34 -16.44 -23.75
N LYS A 12 -28.98 -17.72 -23.56
CA LYS A 12 -27.97 -18.10 -22.55
C LYS A 12 -26.60 -17.47 -22.83
N HIS A 13 -26.27 -17.22 -24.09
CA HIS A 13 -25.03 -16.55 -24.50
C HIS A 13 -25.07 -15.01 -24.33
N VAL A 14 -26.25 -14.40 -24.20
CA VAL A 14 -26.42 -12.93 -24.22
C VAL A 14 -26.78 -12.34 -22.84
N THR A 15 -27.39 -13.11 -21.91
CA THR A 15 -27.84 -12.55 -20.61
C THR A 15 -27.26 -13.25 -19.37
N GLY A 16 -26.57 -14.38 -19.52
CA GLY A 16 -25.85 -15.04 -18.43
C GLY A 16 -24.40 -15.27 -18.83
N GLY A 17 -23.47 -14.46 -18.31
CA GLY A 17 -22.04 -14.63 -18.60
C GLY A 17 -21.58 -16.08 -18.36
N TYR A 18 -20.65 -16.54 -19.19
CA TYR A 18 -20.06 -17.87 -19.05
C TYR A 18 -19.57 -18.07 -17.60
N LYS A 19 -19.97 -19.19 -16.97
CA LYS A 19 -19.54 -19.53 -15.62
C LYS A 19 -18.33 -20.44 -15.69
N LEU A 20 -17.25 -19.99 -15.07
CA LEU A 20 -16.05 -20.80 -14.88
C LEU A 20 -16.39 -22.05 -14.05
N ARG A 21 -16.02 -23.24 -14.53
CA ARG A 21 -16.28 -24.49 -13.78
C ARG A 21 -15.39 -24.62 -12.56
N SER A 22 -14.09 -24.40 -12.73
CA SER A 22 -13.11 -24.44 -11.65
C SER A 22 -11.89 -23.60 -12.02
N ARG A 23 -11.43 -22.77 -11.08
CA ARG A 23 -10.17 -22.05 -11.28
C ARG A 23 -9.00 -23.00 -11.02
N PRO A 24 -8.01 -23.09 -11.92
CA PRO A 24 -6.82 -23.90 -11.65
C PRO A 24 -6.12 -23.42 -10.37
N LEU A 25 -5.58 -24.37 -9.61
CA LEU A 25 -5.05 -24.13 -8.25
C LEU A 25 -4.02 -22.99 -8.19
N GLU A 26 -3.15 -22.89 -9.19
CA GLU A 26 -2.13 -21.83 -9.26
C GLU A 26 -2.74 -20.42 -9.30
N PHE A 27 -3.86 -20.23 -10.01
CA PHE A 27 -4.52 -18.93 -10.11
C PHE A 27 -5.42 -18.65 -8.91
N ALA A 28 -5.97 -19.71 -8.28
CA ALA A 28 -6.65 -19.58 -7.00
C ALA A 28 -5.68 -19.06 -5.93
N ALA A 29 -4.48 -19.65 -5.85
CA ALA A 29 -3.42 -19.23 -4.94
C ALA A 29 -2.98 -17.78 -5.18
N ILE A 30 -2.88 -17.33 -6.43
CA ILE A 30 -2.59 -15.91 -6.75
C ILE A 30 -3.69 -15.00 -6.18
N GLY A 31 -4.97 -15.35 -6.35
CA GLY A 31 -6.09 -14.57 -5.81
C GLY A 31 -6.05 -14.47 -4.28
N GLU A 32 -5.94 -15.60 -3.59
CA GLU A 32 -5.86 -15.66 -2.12
C GLU A 32 -4.67 -14.88 -1.56
N TYR A 33 -3.52 -14.95 -2.26
CA TYR A 33 -2.35 -14.18 -1.91
C TYR A 33 -2.61 -12.67 -2.03
N LEU A 34 -3.17 -12.21 -3.16
CA LEU A 34 -3.45 -10.80 -3.41
C LEU A 34 -4.44 -10.24 -2.38
N ASP A 35 -5.47 -10.99 -2.01
CA ASP A 35 -6.45 -10.59 -0.99
C ASP A 35 -5.79 -10.46 0.39
N THR A 36 -4.99 -11.46 0.78
CA THR A 36 -4.27 -11.43 2.05
C THR A 36 -3.25 -10.29 2.10
N PHE A 37 -2.53 -10.08 1.00
CA PHE A 37 -1.53 -9.03 0.88
C PHE A 37 -2.16 -7.64 0.99
N ALA A 38 -3.22 -7.36 0.23
CA ALA A 38 -3.94 -6.10 0.30
C ALA A 38 -4.54 -5.84 1.70
N LEU A 39 -5.10 -6.86 2.36
CA LEU A 39 -5.61 -6.75 3.72
C LEU A 39 -4.52 -6.37 4.73
N LYS A 40 -3.35 -7.00 4.62
CA LYS A 40 -2.20 -6.69 5.48
C LYS A 40 -1.69 -5.28 5.24
N LEU A 41 -1.52 -4.86 3.99
CA LEU A 41 -1.11 -3.49 3.68
C LEU A 41 -2.11 -2.45 4.16
N GLY A 42 -3.41 -2.68 3.96
CA GLY A 42 -4.46 -1.80 4.49
C GLY A 42 -4.51 -1.76 6.02
N THR A 43 -3.93 -2.75 6.70
CA THR A 43 -3.76 -2.68 8.16
C THR A 43 -2.54 -1.84 8.54
N ILE A 44 -1.43 -1.98 7.82
CA ILE A 44 -0.23 -1.16 8.01
C ILE A 44 -0.52 0.31 7.72
N ASP A 45 -1.19 0.63 6.60
CA ASP A 45 -1.59 2.01 6.24
C ASP A 45 -2.45 2.66 7.33
N ARG A 46 -3.44 1.94 7.87
CA ARG A 46 -4.27 2.45 8.98
C ARG A 46 -3.49 2.67 10.27
N ILE A 47 -2.50 1.83 10.58
CA ILE A 47 -1.64 2.00 11.76
C ILE A 47 -0.74 3.22 11.55
N ALA A 48 -0.10 3.34 10.39
CA ALA A 48 0.76 4.47 10.07
C ALA A 48 -0.01 5.81 10.10
N GLN A 49 -1.23 5.86 9.56
CA GLN A 49 -2.07 7.05 9.65
C GLN A 49 -2.44 7.42 11.10
N ARG A 50 -2.64 6.43 11.98
CA ARG A 50 -2.90 6.70 13.40
C ARG A 50 -1.67 7.28 14.10
N ILE A 51 -0.50 6.71 13.84
CA ILE A 51 0.77 7.23 14.37
C ILE A 51 0.97 8.67 13.92
N ILE A 52 0.87 8.95 12.61
CA ILE A 52 1.01 10.31 12.07
C ILE A 52 -0.01 11.26 12.71
N LYS A 53 -1.26 10.82 12.92
CA LYS A 53 -2.28 11.65 13.59
C LYS A 53 -1.89 11.98 15.03
N GLU A 54 -1.43 11.00 15.80
CA GLU A 54 -0.97 11.19 17.18
C GLU A 54 0.27 12.09 17.23
N GLU A 55 1.19 11.95 16.28
CA GLU A 55 2.37 12.82 16.14
C GLU A 55 2.00 14.27 15.80
N ILE A 56 1.02 14.48 14.90
CA ILE A 56 0.50 15.83 14.59
C ILE A 56 -0.20 16.44 15.80
N GLU A 57 -0.96 15.66 16.57
CA GLU A 57 -1.59 16.14 17.81
C GLU A 57 -0.53 16.56 18.83
N TYR A 58 0.52 15.75 19.00
CA TYR A 58 1.66 16.10 19.86
C TYR A 58 2.45 17.32 19.35
N LEU A 59 2.60 17.46 18.02
CA LEU A 59 3.25 18.61 17.41
C LEU A 59 2.52 19.93 17.76
N VAL A 60 1.19 19.92 17.81
CA VAL A 60 0.40 21.09 18.22
C VAL A 60 0.76 21.48 19.66
N GLU A 61 0.84 20.52 20.58
CA GLU A 61 1.22 20.79 21.98
C GLU A 61 2.65 21.34 22.09
N LEU A 62 3.62 20.75 21.38
CA LEU A 62 5.00 21.24 21.37
C LEU A 62 5.10 22.69 20.89
N ARG A 63 4.30 23.08 19.89
CA ARG A 63 4.25 24.46 19.37
C ARG A 63 3.69 25.46 20.37
N GLU A 64 2.87 25.01 21.31
CA GLU A 64 2.37 25.85 22.40
C GLU A 64 3.40 26.01 23.53
N TYR A 65 4.20 24.98 23.79
CA TYR A 65 5.16 25.01 24.90
C TYR A 65 6.30 26.01 24.69
N GLY A 66 6.89 26.11 23.49
CA GLY A 66 8.00 27.05 23.23
C GLY A 66 7.65 28.50 23.63
N PRO A 67 6.55 29.08 23.13
CA PRO A 67 6.08 30.41 23.53
C PRO A 67 5.84 30.58 25.03
N VAL A 68 5.38 29.53 25.73
CA VAL A 68 5.20 29.57 27.19
C VAL A 68 6.54 29.76 27.89
N TYR A 69 7.56 28.98 27.52
CA TYR A 69 8.91 29.11 28.09
C TYR A 69 9.54 30.47 27.76
N SER A 70 9.36 30.99 26.53
CA SER A 70 9.84 32.32 26.18
C SER A 70 9.13 33.44 26.97
N THR A 71 7.82 33.28 27.22
CA THR A 71 7.08 34.22 28.07
C THR A 71 7.56 34.20 29.51
N TRP A 72 7.82 33.01 30.07
CA TRP A 72 8.41 32.89 31.41
C TRP A 72 9.82 33.49 31.45
N SER A 73 10.65 33.22 30.45
CA SER A 73 11.98 33.80 30.30
C SER A 73 11.95 35.33 30.43
N ALA A 74 11.00 35.99 29.76
CA ALA A 74 10.85 37.44 29.80
C ALA A 74 10.41 38.01 31.17
N LEU A 75 9.88 37.18 32.06
CA LEU A 75 9.45 37.56 33.41
C LEU A 75 10.48 37.23 34.48
N GLU A 76 11.47 36.42 34.14
CA GLU A 76 12.51 35.95 35.04
C GLU A 76 13.79 36.78 34.89
N GLY A 77 14.58 36.83 35.96
CA GLY A 77 15.92 37.44 35.92
C GLY A 77 16.98 36.40 35.65
N GLU A 78 17.28 35.63 36.70
CA GLU A 78 18.32 34.60 36.70
C GLU A 78 17.97 33.41 35.77
N LEU A 79 16.71 33.03 35.68
CA LEU A 79 16.27 31.88 34.87
C LEU A 79 15.99 32.21 33.41
N ALA A 80 16.11 33.48 32.99
CA ALA A 80 15.75 33.91 31.64
C ALA A 80 16.48 33.11 30.56
N GLU A 81 17.81 33.06 30.62
CA GLU A 81 18.62 32.38 29.61
C GLU A 81 18.38 30.85 29.57
N PRO A 82 18.34 30.11 30.71
CA PRO A 82 17.89 28.73 30.74
C PRO A 82 16.51 28.49 30.13
N LEU A 83 15.52 29.33 30.44
CA LEU A 83 14.15 29.18 29.94
C LEU A 83 14.07 29.45 28.43
N GLU A 84 14.82 30.43 27.93
CA GLU A 84 14.91 30.70 26.49
C GLU A 84 15.60 29.55 25.75
N GLY A 85 16.63 28.95 26.34
CA GLY A 85 17.25 27.74 25.80
C GLY A 85 16.26 26.57 25.71
N VAL A 86 15.40 26.38 26.71
CA VAL A 86 14.37 25.33 26.69
C VAL A 86 13.33 25.60 25.60
N SER A 87 12.90 26.85 25.45
CA SER A 87 12.03 27.30 24.35
C SER A 87 12.62 26.92 23.00
N ALA A 88 13.90 27.23 22.77
CA ALA A 88 14.60 26.87 21.53
C ALA A 88 14.71 25.36 21.31
N CYS A 89 14.99 24.57 22.37
CA CYS A 89 15.03 23.10 22.28
C CYS A 89 13.69 22.52 21.84
N ILE A 90 12.59 23.00 22.44
CA ILE A 90 11.23 22.60 22.10
C ILE A 90 10.90 22.98 20.66
N GLY A 91 11.27 24.19 20.22
CA GLY A 91 11.09 24.62 18.84
C GLY A 91 11.81 23.71 17.85
N ASN A 92 13.06 23.35 18.12
CA ASN A 92 13.83 22.43 17.28
C ASN A 92 13.21 21.01 17.23
N CYS A 93 12.74 20.51 18.38
CA CYS A 93 12.04 19.22 18.44
C CYS A 93 10.72 19.25 17.65
N SER A 94 9.99 20.37 17.72
CA SER A 94 8.76 20.59 16.95
C SER A 94 9.03 20.56 15.45
N THR A 95 10.05 21.29 14.97
CA THR A 95 10.43 21.26 13.54
C THR A 95 10.86 19.87 13.11
N ALA A 96 11.66 19.16 13.90
CA ALA A 96 12.08 17.80 13.57
C ALA A 96 10.91 16.82 13.50
N LEU A 97 9.90 16.96 14.38
CA LEU A 97 8.69 16.14 14.35
C LEU A 97 7.82 16.44 13.12
N GLU A 98 7.68 17.72 12.76
CA GLU A 98 6.96 18.13 11.54
C GLU A 98 7.59 17.49 10.28
N GLU A 99 8.91 17.60 10.14
CA GLU A 99 9.64 16.95 9.03
C GLU A 99 9.41 15.43 8.99
N LEU A 100 9.43 14.75 10.15
CA LEU A 100 9.13 13.31 10.22
C LEU A 100 7.69 13.00 9.77
N THR A 101 6.71 13.78 10.22
CA THR A 101 5.30 13.58 9.85
C THR A 101 5.06 13.82 8.35
N ASP A 102 5.75 14.80 7.77
CA ASP A 102 5.70 15.09 6.34
C ASP A 102 6.33 13.95 5.54
N ASP A 103 7.54 13.50 5.90
CA ASP A 103 8.21 12.35 5.27
C ASP A 103 7.33 11.08 5.31
N MET A 104 6.71 10.80 6.46
CA MET A 104 5.81 9.65 6.61
C MET A 104 4.55 9.78 5.75
N THR A 105 4.06 10.99 5.53
CA THR A 105 2.85 11.27 4.74
C THR A 105 3.12 11.27 3.24
N GLU A 106 4.25 11.84 2.81
CA GLU A 106 4.59 12.08 1.41
C GLU A 106 5.40 10.93 0.78
N ASP A 107 6.22 10.22 1.55
CA ASP A 107 7.04 9.12 1.02
C ASP A 107 6.53 7.74 1.43
N PHE A 108 6.19 7.55 2.71
CA PHE A 108 5.88 6.21 3.22
C PHE A 108 4.47 5.72 2.83
N LEU A 109 3.43 6.51 3.14
CA LEU A 109 2.04 6.14 2.87
C LEU A 109 1.74 5.91 1.38
N PRO A 110 2.23 6.72 0.43
CA PRO A 110 1.90 6.54 -0.98
C PRO A 110 2.37 5.19 -1.54
N VAL A 111 3.57 4.73 -1.17
CA VAL A 111 4.08 3.42 -1.63
C VAL A 111 3.19 2.27 -1.15
N LEU A 112 2.72 2.30 0.11
CA LEU A 112 1.76 1.29 0.61
C LEU A 112 0.47 1.28 -0.21
N ARG A 113 -0.07 2.47 -0.51
CA ARG A 113 -1.32 2.63 -1.26
C ARG A 113 -1.17 2.22 -2.73
N GLU A 114 -0.03 2.50 -3.35
CA GLU A 114 0.31 2.01 -4.69
C GLU A 114 0.32 0.48 -4.75
N TYR A 115 0.90 -0.19 -3.75
CA TYR A 115 0.90 -1.65 -3.70
C TYR A 115 -0.49 -2.26 -3.43
N ILE A 116 -1.37 -1.55 -2.71
CA ILE A 116 -2.79 -1.92 -2.60
C ILE A 116 -3.49 -1.80 -3.97
N LEU A 117 -3.31 -0.68 -4.67
CA LEU A 117 -3.87 -0.46 -6.01
C LEU A 117 -3.35 -1.46 -7.05
N TYR A 118 -2.07 -1.82 -6.96
CA TYR A 118 -1.49 -2.86 -7.79
C TYR A 118 -2.16 -4.21 -7.55
N SER A 119 -2.42 -4.55 -6.28
CA SER A 119 -3.13 -5.78 -5.91
C SER A 119 -4.55 -5.82 -6.50
N ASP A 120 -5.26 -4.69 -6.50
CA ASP A 120 -6.58 -4.57 -7.12
C ASP A 120 -6.54 -4.67 -8.65
N SER A 121 -5.49 -4.13 -9.26
CA SER A 121 -5.24 -4.26 -10.70
C SER A 121 -4.99 -5.71 -11.10
N MET A 122 -4.12 -6.43 -10.37
CA MET A 122 -3.86 -7.86 -10.60
C MET A 122 -5.10 -8.73 -10.40
N LYS A 123 -5.92 -8.45 -9.38
CA LYS A 123 -7.21 -9.13 -9.19
C LYS A 123 -8.16 -8.88 -10.37
N SER A 124 -8.16 -7.68 -10.93
CA SER A 124 -8.96 -7.34 -12.12
C SER A 124 -8.49 -8.10 -13.36
N VAL A 125 -7.17 -8.27 -13.54
CA VAL A 125 -6.61 -9.11 -14.61
C VAL A 125 -6.97 -10.58 -14.41
N LEU A 126 -6.85 -11.10 -13.18
CA LEU A 126 -7.26 -12.46 -12.83
C LEU A 126 -8.74 -12.72 -13.14
N LYS A 127 -9.62 -11.76 -12.83
CA LYS A 127 -11.05 -11.83 -13.18
C LYS A 127 -11.30 -11.85 -14.69
N LYS A 128 -10.54 -11.06 -15.47
CA LYS A 128 -10.61 -11.10 -16.94
C LYS A 128 -10.13 -12.45 -17.50
N ARG A 129 -9.06 -13.01 -16.94
CA ARG A 129 -8.57 -14.35 -17.28
C ARG A 129 -9.64 -15.42 -17.02
N ASP A 130 -10.34 -15.35 -15.90
CA ASP A 130 -11.43 -16.28 -15.60
C ASP A 130 -12.59 -16.19 -16.59
N GLN A 131 -12.92 -14.97 -17.07
CA GLN A 131 -13.92 -14.79 -18.11
C GLN A 131 -13.50 -15.46 -19.43
N VAL A 132 -12.24 -15.29 -19.84
CA VAL A 132 -11.70 -15.91 -21.06
C VAL A 132 -11.65 -17.45 -20.93
N GLN A 133 -11.30 -17.96 -19.75
CA GLN A 133 -11.35 -19.39 -19.45
C GLN A 133 -12.79 -19.94 -19.56
N ALA A 134 -13.78 -19.23 -19.00
CA ALA A 134 -15.17 -19.65 -19.07
C ALA A 134 -15.71 -19.62 -20.52
N GLU A 135 -15.30 -18.63 -21.32
CA GLU A 135 -15.58 -18.57 -22.77
C GLU A 135 -15.02 -19.79 -23.50
N TYR A 136 -13.78 -20.19 -23.20
CA TYR A 136 -13.14 -21.37 -23.78
C TYR A 136 -13.87 -22.66 -23.39
N GLU A 137 -14.14 -22.87 -22.10
CA GLU A 137 -14.84 -24.05 -21.57
C GLU A 137 -16.23 -24.23 -22.20
N ALA A 138 -16.97 -23.13 -22.35
CA ALA A 138 -18.30 -23.18 -22.94
C ALA A 138 -18.29 -23.53 -24.43
N LYS A 139 -17.33 -22.99 -25.19
CA LYS A 139 -17.15 -23.35 -26.60
C LYS A 139 -16.74 -24.81 -26.76
N LEU A 140 -15.82 -25.27 -25.91
CA LEU A 140 -15.37 -26.66 -25.90
C LEU A 140 -16.54 -27.63 -25.61
N GLU A 141 -17.39 -27.29 -24.63
CA GLU A 141 -18.59 -28.04 -24.31
C GLU A 141 -19.62 -28.04 -25.45
N ALA A 142 -19.84 -26.90 -26.10
CA ALA A 142 -20.75 -26.80 -27.24
C ALA A 142 -20.31 -27.70 -28.41
N VAL A 143 -19.00 -27.81 -28.66
CA VAL A 143 -18.45 -28.74 -29.66
C VAL A 143 -18.64 -30.19 -29.24
N ALA A 144 -18.35 -30.53 -27.98
CA ALA A 144 -18.54 -31.88 -27.45
C ALA A 144 -20.02 -32.34 -27.54
N LEU A 145 -20.98 -31.45 -27.30
CA LEU A 145 -22.41 -31.74 -27.39
C LEU A 145 -22.90 -31.95 -28.83
N ARG A 146 -22.26 -31.31 -29.81
CA ARG A 146 -22.66 -31.42 -31.23
C ARG A 146 -22.33 -32.76 -31.88
N ARG A 147 -21.56 -33.64 -31.21
CA ARG A 147 -21.16 -34.98 -31.71
C ARG A 147 -20.76 -34.97 -33.19
N GLU A 148 -20.00 -33.97 -33.60
CA GLU A 148 -19.42 -34.00 -34.94
C GLU A 148 -18.24 -34.97 -34.92
N ASP A 149 -18.28 -35.99 -35.79
CA ASP A 149 -17.10 -36.80 -36.18
C ASP A 149 -16.12 -35.92 -37.00
N ARG A 150 -15.76 -34.74 -36.48
CA ARG A 150 -14.71 -33.89 -37.03
C ARG A 150 -13.42 -34.24 -36.30
N PRO A 151 -12.38 -34.74 -37.00
CA PRO A 151 -11.10 -35.07 -36.38
C PRO A 151 -10.29 -33.84 -35.96
N LYS A 152 -10.76 -32.62 -36.26
CA LYS A 152 -10.07 -31.36 -35.99
C LYS A 152 -10.90 -30.46 -35.07
N VAL A 153 -10.22 -29.88 -34.08
CA VAL A 153 -10.78 -28.85 -33.19
C VAL A 153 -11.26 -27.67 -34.04
N PRO A 154 -12.46 -27.12 -33.80
CA PRO A 154 -12.92 -25.94 -34.53
C PRO A 154 -12.01 -24.73 -34.32
N ALA A 155 -11.74 -23.97 -35.38
CA ALA A 155 -10.82 -22.83 -35.36
C ALA A 155 -11.21 -21.73 -34.34
N ASP A 156 -12.49 -21.62 -33.99
CA ASP A 156 -13.01 -20.69 -32.99
C ASP A 156 -12.75 -21.14 -31.54
N VAL A 157 -12.56 -22.45 -31.33
CA VAL A 157 -12.07 -23.04 -30.07
C VAL A 157 -10.56 -22.86 -29.97
N GLU A 158 -9.81 -23.16 -31.03
CA GLU A 158 -8.35 -22.95 -31.09
C GLU A 158 -8.00 -21.48 -30.79
N LYS A 159 -8.65 -20.52 -31.47
CA LYS A 159 -8.44 -19.09 -31.18
C LYS A 159 -8.75 -18.69 -29.75
N CYS A 160 -9.74 -19.34 -29.12
CA CYS A 160 -10.09 -19.06 -27.73
C CYS A 160 -9.06 -19.65 -26.75
N GLN A 161 -8.53 -20.82 -27.09
CA GLN A 161 -7.43 -21.46 -26.38
C GLN A 161 -6.17 -20.61 -26.44
N ASP A 162 -5.75 -20.17 -27.63
CA ASP A 162 -4.56 -19.32 -27.81
C ASP A 162 -4.67 -18.05 -26.94
N ARG A 163 -5.84 -17.40 -26.95
CA ARG A 163 -6.10 -16.21 -26.12
C ARG A 163 -6.01 -16.53 -24.63
N MET A 164 -6.57 -17.65 -24.18
CA MET A 164 -6.49 -18.09 -22.79
C MET A 164 -5.03 -18.37 -22.38
N GLU A 165 -4.27 -19.04 -23.24
CA GLU A 165 -2.85 -19.36 -23.00
C GLU A 165 -1.99 -18.09 -22.90
N CYS A 166 -2.20 -17.11 -23.79
CA CYS A 166 -1.53 -15.81 -23.68
C CYS A 166 -1.87 -15.10 -22.36
N PHE A 167 -3.16 -15.01 -21.98
CA PHE A 167 -3.57 -14.40 -20.71
C PHE A 167 -2.93 -15.09 -19.50
N ASN A 168 -2.80 -16.42 -19.53
CA ASN A 168 -2.15 -17.18 -18.47
C ASN A 168 -0.65 -16.88 -18.39
N ALA A 169 0.03 -16.81 -19.53
CA ALA A 169 1.46 -16.49 -19.59
C ALA A 169 1.73 -15.07 -19.09
N ASP A 170 0.97 -14.08 -19.58
CA ASP A 170 1.11 -12.68 -19.20
C ASP A 170 0.87 -12.47 -17.70
N LEU A 171 -0.23 -13.03 -17.16
CA LEU A 171 -0.54 -12.90 -15.73
C LEU A 171 0.53 -13.53 -14.85
N LYS A 172 1.12 -14.66 -15.26
CA LYS A 172 2.22 -15.31 -14.52
C LYS A 172 3.48 -14.45 -14.56
N ALA A 173 3.83 -13.91 -15.73
CA ALA A 173 4.99 -13.04 -15.89
C ALA A 173 4.86 -11.75 -15.06
N ASP A 174 3.68 -11.11 -15.08
CA ASP A 174 3.39 -9.94 -14.27
C ASP A 174 3.48 -10.24 -12.77
N MET A 175 2.92 -11.38 -12.34
CA MET A 175 2.98 -11.82 -10.94
C MET A 175 4.42 -12.07 -10.48
N GLU A 176 5.24 -12.71 -11.32
CA GLU A 176 6.66 -12.95 -11.01
C GLU A 176 7.45 -11.64 -10.93
N ARG A 177 7.28 -10.75 -11.92
CA ARG A 177 7.93 -9.43 -11.93
C ARG A 177 7.57 -8.63 -10.69
N TRP A 178 6.30 -8.62 -10.32
CA TRP A 178 5.84 -7.95 -9.11
C TRP A 178 6.47 -8.53 -7.84
N GLN A 179 6.50 -9.86 -7.70
CA GLN A 179 7.11 -10.49 -6.53
C GLN A 179 8.59 -10.14 -6.37
N ASN A 180 9.32 -10.08 -7.48
CA ASN A 180 10.73 -9.73 -7.51
C ASN A 180 10.96 -8.27 -7.07
N ASN A 181 10.19 -7.33 -7.63
CA ASN A 181 10.33 -5.91 -7.32
C ASN A 181 9.87 -5.60 -5.89
N LYS A 182 8.74 -6.17 -5.45
CA LYS A 182 8.14 -5.93 -4.14
C LYS A 182 9.12 -6.07 -2.99
N ARG A 183 9.97 -7.10 -3.01
CA ARG A 183 10.91 -7.32 -1.91
C ARG A 183 11.91 -6.17 -1.78
N GLN A 184 12.40 -5.65 -2.90
CA GLN A 184 13.33 -4.52 -2.91
C GLN A 184 12.63 -3.24 -2.47
N ASP A 185 11.44 -2.96 -3.01
CA ASP A 185 10.71 -1.72 -2.72
C ASP A 185 10.35 -1.63 -1.23
N PHE A 186 9.82 -2.71 -0.64
CA PHE A 186 9.51 -2.73 0.80
C PHE A 186 10.76 -2.64 1.67
N ARG A 187 11.89 -3.20 1.22
CA ARG A 187 13.15 -3.04 1.94
C ARG A 187 13.57 -1.57 1.97
N GLN A 188 13.55 -0.90 0.83
CA GLN A 188 13.90 0.52 0.74
C GLN A 188 12.94 1.39 1.54
N LEU A 189 11.64 1.11 1.43
CA LEU A 189 10.59 1.82 2.16
C LEU A 189 10.78 1.73 3.69
N LEU A 190 10.97 0.52 4.22
CA LEU A 190 11.11 0.29 5.66
C LEU A 190 12.45 0.80 6.19
N MET A 191 13.52 0.69 5.41
CA MET A 191 14.81 1.28 5.77
C MET A 191 14.72 2.81 5.80
N GLY A 192 14.12 3.43 4.77
CA GLY A 192 13.89 4.87 4.74
C GLY A 192 13.08 5.36 5.93
N MET A 193 11.97 4.68 6.27
CA MET A 193 11.20 4.97 7.47
C MET A 193 12.06 4.94 8.74
N ALA A 194 12.88 3.90 8.90
CA ALA A 194 13.77 3.77 10.06
C ALA A 194 14.81 4.91 10.11
N ASP A 195 15.41 5.25 8.97
CA ASP A 195 16.41 6.31 8.87
C ASP A 195 15.80 7.68 9.23
N LYS A 196 14.59 7.99 8.76
CA LYS A 196 13.89 9.24 9.13
C LYS A 196 13.57 9.30 10.63
N ASN A 197 13.14 8.19 11.22
CA ASN A 197 12.91 8.11 12.67
C ASN A 197 14.21 8.32 13.47
N ILE A 198 15.31 7.71 13.06
CA ILE A 198 16.63 7.90 13.69
C ILE A 198 17.02 9.38 13.61
N GLN A 199 16.92 9.99 12.43
CA GLN A 199 17.25 11.41 12.23
C GLN A 199 16.40 12.33 13.12
N TYR A 200 15.11 12.05 13.28
CA TYR A 200 14.25 12.80 14.21
C TYR A 200 14.78 12.74 15.65
N TYR A 201 15.05 11.55 16.17
CA TYR A 201 15.54 11.39 17.53
C TYR A 201 16.94 11.98 17.72
N GLU A 202 17.82 11.88 16.73
CA GLU A 202 19.15 12.50 16.76
C GLU A 202 19.04 14.04 16.82
N LYS A 203 18.17 14.65 16.02
CA LYS A 203 17.93 16.11 16.06
C LYS A 203 17.39 16.55 17.42
N CYS A 204 16.43 15.82 17.97
CA CYS A 204 15.90 16.08 19.31
C CYS A 204 16.98 15.97 20.39
N LEU A 205 17.77 14.89 20.36
CA LEU A 205 18.86 14.67 21.31
C LEU A 205 19.88 15.81 21.24
N MET A 206 20.34 16.17 20.04
CA MET A 206 21.27 17.28 19.84
C MET A 206 20.74 18.61 20.38
N ALA A 207 19.44 18.90 20.17
CA ALA A 207 18.81 20.09 20.70
C ALA A 207 18.92 20.13 22.23
N TRP A 208 18.53 19.04 22.91
CA TRP A 208 18.60 18.96 24.37
C TRP A 208 20.03 18.90 24.91
N GLU A 209 20.97 18.26 24.22
CA GLU A 209 22.38 18.25 24.65
C GLU A 209 22.99 19.65 24.61
N SER A 210 22.56 20.50 23.68
CA SER A 210 23.08 21.86 23.54
C SER A 210 22.81 22.77 24.74
N ILE A 211 21.73 22.53 25.50
CA ILE A 211 21.36 23.34 26.67
C ILE A 211 21.94 22.80 27.98
N ILE A 212 22.40 21.54 28.03
CA ILE A 212 22.92 20.92 29.26
C ILE A 212 23.99 21.78 29.95
N PRO A 213 25.00 22.34 29.25
CA PRO A 213 26.02 23.16 29.91
C PRO A 213 25.42 24.38 30.61
N LEU A 214 24.49 25.06 29.95
CA LEU A 214 23.79 26.24 30.49
C LEU A 214 22.96 25.89 31.74
N LEU A 215 22.31 24.72 31.75
CA LEU A 215 21.54 24.26 32.91
C LEU A 215 22.42 23.80 34.08
N GLN A 216 23.67 23.43 33.82
CA GLN A 216 24.61 22.94 34.83
C GLN A 216 25.48 24.05 35.43
N GLU A 217 25.53 25.23 34.80
CA GLU A 217 26.19 26.39 35.39
C GLU A 217 25.51 26.77 36.70
N LYS A 218 26.24 26.60 37.81
CA LYS A 218 25.80 27.12 39.11
C LYS A 218 25.77 28.63 39.02
N GLN A 219 24.60 29.22 39.22
CA GLN A 219 24.48 30.65 39.48
C GLN A 219 25.27 30.97 40.76
N GLU A 220 26.39 31.67 40.59
CA GLU A 220 27.07 32.31 41.71
C GLU A 220 26.13 33.40 42.24
N ALA A 221 25.46 33.13 43.37
CA ALA A 221 24.62 34.08 44.06
C ALA A 221 25.42 35.37 44.32
N LYS A 222 25.01 36.47 43.69
CA LYS A 222 25.55 37.81 43.95
C LYS A 222 24.85 38.46 45.14
#